data_AF-W7TCD3-F1
#
_entry.id   AF-W7TCD3-F1
#
_cell.length_a   1.000
_cell.length_b   1.000
_cell.length_c   1.000
_cell.angle_alpha   90.00
_cell.angle_beta   90.00
_cell.angle_gamma   90.00
#
_symmetry.space_group_name_H-M   'P 1'
#
loop_
_entity.id
_entity.type
_entity.pdbx_description
1 polymer ?
#
loop_
_entity_poly.entity_id
_entity_poly.type
_entity_poly.pdbx_seq_one_letter_code
_entity_poly.pdbx_strand_id
1 'polypeptide(L)'
;MRHLTRLDHGLVLVDDLTAARDAYARLGFVLSSRGDHGAEMGTANHTVMFDDTYLELLLVVNPTPFNSEFQQAPKGLIAVALHADDADAAVAEVREAGVTATDPFTVSRDVLLPDGSKAEVTFRTSIFDQVGRSPLRLFCSQSLTPQHVWTPPMMAHPNTAHTIQRIGVVTDGKDLGLSEVFGDIPIVALDPDDYTAADRVVVTLTVRDIAQAKDLLLDSQVRLRETDNGIVVPPEEACGVTLELTERP
;
A
#
# COMPACT_ATOMS: atom_id res chain seq x y z
N MET A 1 -16.41 -12.88 2.49
CA MET A 1 -15.26 -13.77 2.74
C MET A 1 -14.99 -13.81 4.24
N ARG A 2 -14.43 -14.91 4.77
CA ARG A 2 -14.07 -15.03 6.20
C ARG A 2 -12.58 -14.88 6.42
N HIS A 3 -11.77 -15.31 5.47
CA HIS A 3 -10.31 -15.37 5.59
C HIS A 3 -9.59 -14.19 4.94
N LEU A 4 -10.28 -13.41 4.10
CA LEU A 4 -9.85 -12.06 3.70
C LEU A 4 -10.55 -11.05 4.58
N THR A 5 -9.81 -10.44 5.49
CA THR A 5 -10.41 -9.74 6.65
C THR A 5 -10.35 -8.23 6.57
N ARG A 6 -9.36 -7.66 5.87
CA ARG A 6 -9.18 -6.21 5.75
C ARG A 6 -8.22 -5.84 4.61
N LEU A 7 -8.11 -4.54 4.37
CA LEU A 7 -6.99 -3.97 3.63
C LEU A 7 -5.68 -4.26 4.37
N ASP A 8 -4.64 -4.70 3.65
CA ASP A 8 -3.32 -4.94 4.24
C ASP A 8 -2.33 -3.84 3.83
N HIS A 9 -2.09 -3.65 2.53
CA HIS A 9 -1.18 -2.62 2.05
C HIS A 9 -1.38 -2.23 0.59
N GLY A 10 -0.86 -1.05 0.22
CA GLY A 10 -0.74 -0.60 -1.17
C GLY A 10 0.70 -0.65 -1.69
N LEU A 11 0.88 -1.07 -2.94
CA LEU A 11 2.17 -1.10 -3.65
C LEU A 11 2.31 0.13 -4.54
N VAL A 12 3.27 0.97 -4.21
CA VAL A 12 3.64 2.17 -4.96
C VAL A 12 4.86 1.86 -5.83
N LEU A 13 4.64 1.68 -7.12
CA LEU A 13 5.72 1.44 -8.08
C LEU A 13 6.49 2.73 -8.37
N VAL A 14 7.81 2.67 -8.21
CA VAL A 14 8.71 3.81 -8.41
C VAL A 14 9.84 3.47 -9.40
N ASP A 15 10.52 4.50 -9.91
CA ASP A 15 11.71 4.35 -10.76
C ASP A 15 13.02 4.44 -9.98
N ASP A 16 13.01 5.15 -8.85
CA ASP A 16 14.16 5.31 -7.98
C ASP A 16 13.73 5.13 -6.54
N LEU A 17 14.17 4.02 -5.94
CA LEU A 17 13.79 3.65 -4.58
C LEU A 17 14.40 4.59 -3.53
N THR A 18 15.57 5.18 -3.81
CA THR A 18 16.20 6.15 -2.90
C THR A 18 15.46 7.47 -2.93
N ALA A 19 15.13 7.97 -4.12
CA ALA A 19 14.35 9.19 -4.26
C ALA A 19 12.95 9.04 -3.65
N ALA A 20 12.32 7.87 -3.80
CA ALA A 20 11.03 7.57 -3.18
C ALA A 20 11.12 7.54 -1.64
N ARG A 21 12.16 6.91 -1.09
CA ARG A 21 12.42 6.93 0.35
C ARG A 21 12.56 8.36 0.87
N ASP A 22 13.36 9.17 0.19
CA ASP A 22 13.61 10.55 0.61
C ASP A 22 12.34 11.40 0.48
N ALA A 23 11.52 11.18 -0.55
CA ALA A 23 10.21 11.81 -0.68
C ALA A 23 9.30 11.48 0.50
N TYR A 24 9.10 10.20 0.81
CA TYR A 24 8.24 9.79 1.92
C TYR A 24 8.81 10.18 3.30
N ALA A 25 10.13 10.22 3.46
CA ALA A 25 10.76 10.75 4.67
C ALA A 25 10.46 12.24 4.87
N ARG A 26 10.49 13.06 3.81
CA ARG A 26 10.08 14.48 3.87
C ARG A 26 8.59 14.64 4.22
N LEU A 27 7.75 13.67 3.87
CA LEU A 27 6.33 13.66 4.27
C LEU A 27 6.13 13.30 5.75
N GLY A 28 7.21 13.02 6.50
CA GLY A 28 7.15 12.68 7.92
C GLY A 28 6.86 11.21 8.20
N PHE A 29 7.11 10.31 7.25
CA PHE A 29 7.04 8.86 7.47
C PHE A 29 8.38 8.30 7.94
N VAL A 30 8.31 7.24 8.75
CA VAL A 30 9.44 6.39 9.09
C VAL A 30 9.42 5.20 8.13
N LEU A 31 10.55 4.92 7.48
CA LEU A 31 10.67 3.84 6.50
C LEU A 31 11.59 2.73 7.00
N SER A 32 11.30 1.50 6.58
CA SER A 32 12.20 0.37 6.77
C SER A 32 13.54 0.58 6.03
N SER A 33 14.55 -0.22 6.38
CA SER A 33 15.69 -0.42 5.48
C SER A 33 15.24 -1.00 4.13
N ARG A 34 16.10 -0.91 3.11
CA ARG A 34 15.84 -1.57 1.82
C ARG A 34 15.70 -3.08 2.04
N GLY A 35 14.63 -3.66 1.52
CA GLY A 35 14.42 -5.10 1.44
C GLY A 35 14.56 -5.59 0.00
N ASP A 36 15.33 -6.64 -0.24
CA ASP A 36 15.48 -7.26 -1.56
C ASP A 36 14.71 -8.60 -1.59
N HIS A 37 13.80 -8.78 -2.55
CA HIS A 37 12.96 -9.98 -2.68
C HIS A 37 13.64 -11.11 -3.49
N GLY A 38 14.97 -11.10 -3.56
CA GLY A 38 15.75 -12.08 -4.29
C GLY A 38 15.54 -12.05 -5.82
N ALA A 39 16.20 -12.98 -6.50
CA ALA A 39 16.22 -13.05 -7.97
C ALA A 39 14.88 -13.52 -8.58
N GLU A 40 14.07 -14.26 -7.83
CA GLU A 40 12.79 -14.80 -8.30
C GLU A 40 11.73 -13.69 -8.47
N MET A 41 11.57 -12.85 -7.46
CA MET A 41 10.66 -11.71 -7.52
C MET A 41 11.27 -10.53 -8.27
N GLY A 42 12.60 -10.33 -8.17
CA GLY A 42 13.33 -9.31 -8.90
C GLY A 42 13.00 -7.87 -8.50
N THR A 43 12.45 -7.66 -7.31
CA THR A 43 12.06 -6.34 -6.79
C THR A 43 12.76 -6.02 -5.48
N ALA A 44 12.82 -4.74 -5.13
CA ALA A 44 13.27 -4.25 -3.84
C ALA A 44 12.31 -3.19 -3.32
N ASN A 45 12.22 -3.04 -1.99
CA ASN A 45 11.28 -2.12 -1.36
C ASN A 45 11.84 -1.29 -0.20
N HIS A 46 11.08 -0.25 0.14
CA HIS A 46 10.99 0.31 1.48
C HIS A 46 9.54 0.22 1.93
N THR A 47 9.29 -0.06 3.20
CA THR A 47 7.93 -0.08 3.76
C THR A 47 7.71 1.06 4.75
N VAL A 48 6.50 1.61 4.75
CA VAL A 48 5.99 2.56 5.74
C VAL A 48 4.95 1.80 6.56
N MET A 49 5.32 1.39 7.77
CA MET A 49 4.50 0.51 8.60
C MET A 49 3.51 1.31 9.44
N PHE A 50 2.23 0.99 9.37
CA PHE A 50 1.17 1.55 10.22
C PHE A 50 0.70 0.52 11.26
N ASP A 51 -0.30 0.84 12.09
CA ASP A 51 -0.75 -0.02 13.18
C ASP A 51 -1.18 -1.43 12.69
N ASP A 52 -1.91 -1.49 11.57
CA ASP A 52 -2.49 -2.72 11.01
C ASP A 52 -2.40 -2.84 9.47
N THR A 53 -1.87 -1.80 8.83
CA THR A 53 -1.65 -1.69 7.39
C THR A 53 -0.23 -1.18 7.10
N TYR A 54 0.17 -1.08 5.82
CA TYR A 54 1.41 -0.41 5.44
C TYR A 54 1.38 0.09 3.99
N LEU A 55 2.35 0.93 3.60
CA LEU A 55 2.64 1.20 2.20
C LEU A 55 3.97 0.56 1.81
N GLU A 56 4.04 0.00 0.61
CA GLU A 56 5.25 -0.57 0.04
C GLU A 56 5.71 0.28 -1.15
N LEU A 57 6.84 0.97 -1.01
CA LEU A 57 7.52 1.62 -2.13
C LEU A 57 8.34 0.57 -2.86
N LEU A 58 7.99 0.25 -4.10
CA LEU A 58 8.50 -0.91 -4.82
C LEU A 58 9.26 -0.50 -6.09
N LEU A 59 10.46 -1.04 -6.25
CA LEU A 59 11.27 -0.92 -7.45
C LEU A 59 11.45 -2.29 -8.12
N VAL A 60 11.27 -2.37 -9.43
CA VAL A 60 11.71 -3.52 -10.23
C VAL A 60 13.23 -3.41 -10.46
N VAL A 61 14.00 -4.31 -9.85
CA VAL A 61 15.46 -4.37 -9.97
C VAL A 61 15.86 -5.22 -11.16
N ASN A 62 15.22 -6.37 -11.33
CA ASN A 62 15.42 -7.27 -12.45
C ASN A 62 14.06 -7.71 -13.01
N PRO A 63 13.87 -7.68 -14.33
CA PRO A 63 12.69 -8.25 -14.98
C PRO A 63 12.53 -9.74 -14.65
N THR A 64 11.34 -10.13 -14.18
CA THR A 64 10.97 -11.55 -13.96
C THR A 64 9.53 -11.78 -14.42
N PRO A 65 9.09 -13.04 -14.61
CA PRO A 65 7.68 -13.33 -14.91
C PRO A 65 6.71 -12.75 -13.87
N PHE A 66 7.09 -12.74 -12.57
CA PHE A 66 6.25 -12.25 -11.48
C PHE A 66 5.99 -10.74 -11.51
N ASN A 67 6.93 -9.95 -12.06
CA ASN A 67 6.84 -8.49 -12.11
C ASN A 67 6.60 -7.94 -13.53
N SER A 68 6.31 -8.80 -14.50
CA SER A 68 6.15 -8.44 -15.91
C SER A 68 5.12 -7.33 -16.14
N GLU A 69 3.98 -7.37 -15.46
CA GLU A 69 2.97 -6.31 -15.53
C GLU A 69 3.44 -4.98 -14.95
N PHE A 70 4.33 -5.00 -13.95
CA PHE A 70 4.83 -3.78 -13.32
C PHE A 70 5.79 -3.02 -14.24
N GLN A 71 6.44 -3.70 -15.17
CA GLN A 71 7.37 -3.07 -16.11
C GLN A 71 6.66 -2.12 -17.10
N GLN A 72 5.38 -2.34 -17.36
CA GLN A 72 4.57 -1.53 -18.27
C GLN A 72 3.53 -0.66 -17.53
N ALA A 73 3.42 -0.81 -16.20
CA ALA A 73 2.48 -0.07 -15.39
C ALA A 73 2.93 1.39 -15.22
N PRO A 74 1.98 2.34 -15.16
CA PRO A 74 2.29 3.70 -14.73
C PRO A 74 2.84 3.68 -13.29
N LYS A 75 3.74 4.61 -12.98
CA LYS A 75 4.22 4.82 -11.61
C LYS A 75 3.11 5.36 -10.72
N GLY A 76 3.23 5.09 -9.42
CA GLY A 76 2.17 5.31 -8.44
C GLY A 76 1.64 3.98 -7.89
N LEU A 77 0.46 4.01 -7.28
CA LEU A 77 -0.13 2.83 -6.66
C LEU A 77 -0.69 1.90 -7.74
N ILE A 78 -0.14 0.67 -7.81
CA ILE A 78 -0.44 -0.29 -8.88
C ILE A 78 -1.14 -1.56 -8.38
N ALA A 79 -1.00 -1.87 -7.09
CA ALA A 79 -1.57 -3.07 -6.50
C ALA A 79 -1.97 -2.86 -5.05
N VAL A 80 -2.92 -3.66 -4.59
CA VAL A 80 -3.42 -3.66 -3.22
C VAL A 80 -3.47 -5.08 -2.71
N ALA A 81 -2.89 -5.29 -1.53
CA ALA A 81 -2.97 -6.54 -0.81
C ALA A 81 -4.15 -6.55 0.15
N LEU A 82 -4.81 -7.70 0.21
CA LEU A 82 -5.84 -8.03 1.19
C LEU A 82 -5.23 -8.94 2.25
N HIS A 83 -5.54 -8.68 3.51
CA HIS A 83 -4.96 -9.47 4.59
C HIS A 83 -5.62 -10.85 4.64
N ALA A 84 -4.81 -11.89 4.58
CA ALA A 84 -5.23 -13.27 4.82
C ALA A 84 -4.76 -13.74 6.22
N ASP A 85 -5.68 -14.26 7.02
CA ASP A 85 -5.32 -14.94 8.28
C ASP A 85 -4.86 -16.39 8.04
N ASP A 86 -5.40 -17.03 7.00
CA ASP A 86 -4.99 -18.30 6.39
C ASP A 86 -5.01 -18.17 4.87
N ALA A 87 -3.83 -18.22 4.24
CA ALA A 87 -3.71 -18.02 2.80
C ALA A 87 -4.39 -19.12 1.96
N ASP A 88 -4.38 -20.38 2.42
CA ASP A 88 -5.01 -21.48 1.67
C ASP A 88 -6.53 -21.35 1.72
N ALA A 89 -7.08 -21.05 2.91
CA ALA A 89 -8.50 -20.86 3.09
C ALA A 89 -9.01 -19.62 2.35
N ALA A 90 -8.27 -18.50 2.40
CA ALA A 90 -8.57 -17.30 1.64
C ALA A 90 -8.63 -17.56 0.13
N VAL A 91 -7.64 -18.26 -0.43
CA VAL A 91 -7.63 -18.60 -1.86
C VAL A 91 -8.80 -19.52 -2.24
N ALA A 92 -9.18 -20.45 -1.38
CA ALA A 92 -10.36 -21.29 -1.61
C ALA A 92 -11.65 -20.44 -1.70
N GLU A 93 -11.84 -19.48 -0.79
CA GLU A 93 -13.00 -18.57 -0.81
C GLU A 93 -13.02 -17.66 -2.05
N VAL A 94 -11.85 -17.14 -2.47
CA VAL A 94 -11.71 -16.33 -3.69
C VAL A 94 -12.11 -17.13 -4.93
N ARG A 95 -11.66 -18.39 -5.03
CA ARG A 95 -12.01 -19.29 -6.12
C ARG A 95 -13.50 -19.67 -6.12
N GLU A 96 -14.09 -19.88 -4.94
CA GLU A 96 -15.53 -20.13 -4.80
C GLU A 96 -16.38 -18.92 -5.24
N ALA A 97 -15.88 -17.70 -5.01
CA ALA A 97 -16.48 -16.47 -5.50
C ALA A 97 -16.29 -16.23 -7.02
N GLY A 98 -15.68 -17.17 -7.75
CA GLY A 98 -15.50 -17.11 -9.20
C GLY A 98 -14.28 -16.31 -9.67
N VAL A 99 -13.37 -15.96 -8.77
CA VAL A 99 -12.11 -15.27 -9.10
C VAL A 99 -10.98 -16.29 -9.20
N THR A 100 -10.29 -16.31 -10.35
CA THR A 100 -9.08 -17.10 -10.52
C THR A 100 -7.95 -16.54 -9.64
N ALA A 101 -7.25 -17.42 -8.95
CA ALA A 101 -6.12 -17.07 -8.10
C ALA A 101 -5.02 -18.13 -8.23
N THR A 102 -3.74 -17.73 -8.09
CA THR A 102 -2.63 -18.67 -7.98
C THR A 102 -2.73 -19.49 -6.69
N ASP A 103 -2.04 -20.63 -6.62
CA ASP A 103 -1.80 -21.23 -5.30
C ASP A 103 -0.94 -20.27 -4.45
N PRO A 104 -1.08 -20.27 -3.11
CA PRO A 104 -0.22 -19.46 -2.27
C PRO A 104 1.25 -19.88 -2.41
N PHE A 105 2.12 -18.90 -2.66
CA PHE A 105 3.58 -19.08 -2.71
C PHE A 105 4.25 -18.28 -1.59
N THR A 106 5.49 -18.63 -1.26
CA THR A 106 6.23 -18.00 -0.17
C THR A 106 7.14 -16.91 -0.72
N VAL A 107 7.12 -15.74 -0.06
CA VAL A 107 8.06 -14.65 -0.31
C VAL A 107 8.77 -14.33 0.99
N SER A 108 10.10 -14.30 0.95
CA SER A 108 10.93 -13.94 2.08
C SER A 108 11.91 -12.83 1.73
N ARG A 109 12.29 -12.04 2.73
CA ARG A 109 13.41 -11.11 2.66
C ARG A 109 14.06 -10.92 4.03
N ASP A 110 15.33 -10.59 4.03
CA ASP A 110 16.02 -10.15 5.25
C ASP A 110 15.52 -8.75 5.67
N VAL A 111 15.42 -8.53 6.98
CA VAL A 111 15.31 -7.22 7.62
C VAL A 111 16.42 -7.03 8.64
N LEU A 112 16.86 -5.78 8.80
CA LEU A 112 17.71 -5.37 9.90
C LEU A 112 16.84 -4.94 11.08
N LEU A 113 17.06 -5.56 12.22
CA LEU A 113 16.40 -5.21 13.47
C LEU A 113 17.11 -4.02 14.14
N PRO A 114 16.45 -3.30 15.08
CA PRO A 114 17.05 -2.13 15.74
C PRO A 114 18.35 -2.42 16.50
N ASP A 115 18.57 -3.66 16.95
CA ASP A 115 19.81 -4.10 17.61
C ASP A 115 20.94 -4.45 16.62
N GLY A 116 20.70 -4.29 15.32
CA GLY A 116 21.63 -4.60 14.24
C GLY A 116 21.65 -6.07 13.82
N SER A 117 20.87 -6.94 14.48
CA SER A 117 20.71 -8.33 14.04
C SER A 117 19.86 -8.41 12.78
N LYS A 118 19.94 -9.56 12.10
CA LYS A 118 19.10 -9.87 10.94
C LYS A 118 17.98 -10.79 11.35
N ALA A 119 16.78 -10.53 10.85
CA ALA A 119 15.67 -11.48 10.87
C ALA A 119 15.17 -11.69 9.44
N GLU A 120 14.63 -12.88 9.18
CA GLU A 120 13.87 -13.11 7.96
C GLU A 120 12.41 -12.71 8.22
N VAL A 121 11.81 -12.03 7.24
CA VAL A 121 10.37 -11.82 7.18
C VAL A 121 9.79 -12.66 6.07
N THR A 122 8.71 -13.38 6.37
CA THR A 122 8.11 -14.34 5.46
C THR A 122 6.61 -14.11 5.33
N PHE A 123 6.13 -14.21 4.09
CA PHE A 123 4.74 -14.06 3.71
C PHE A 123 4.29 -15.23 2.85
N ARG A 124 3.02 -15.63 2.98
CA ARG A 124 2.33 -16.45 1.99
C ARG A 124 1.41 -15.57 1.17
N THR A 125 1.60 -15.57 -0.14
CA THR A 125 0.96 -14.64 -1.07
C THR A 125 0.27 -15.40 -2.18
N SER A 126 -0.90 -14.94 -2.61
CA SER A 126 -1.57 -15.42 -3.83
C SER A 126 -2.06 -14.25 -4.66
N ILE A 127 -1.81 -14.31 -5.97
CA ILE A 127 -2.16 -13.27 -6.93
C ILE A 127 -3.50 -13.63 -7.57
N PHE A 128 -4.38 -12.64 -7.71
CA PHE A 128 -5.67 -12.81 -8.36
C PHE A 128 -5.61 -12.33 -9.81
N ASP A 129 -6.42 -12.95 -10.68
CA ASP A 129 -6.77 -12.36 -11.96
C ASP A 129 -7.56 -11.06 -11.73
N GLN A 130 -7.78 -10.28 -12.80
CA GLN A 130 -8.49 -9.01 -12.71
C GLN A 130 -9.88 -9.20 -12.06
N VAL A 131 -10.12 -8.49 -10.96
CA VAL A 131 -11.39 -8.52 -10.22
C VAL A 131 -12.19 -7.27 -10.51
N GLY A 132 -13.42 -7.48 -11.00
CA GLY A 132 -14.32 -6.39 -11.36
C GLY A 132 -13.69 -5.42 -12.35
N ARG A 133 -13.82 -4.13 -12.05
CA ARG A 133 -13.33 -3.00 -12.87
C ARG A 133 -12.10 -2.32 -12.27
N SER A 134 -11.52 -2.89 -11.20
CA SER A 134 -10.34 -2.31 -10.57
C SER A 134 -9.18 -2.22 -11.57
N PRO A 135 -8.58 -1.02 -11.76
CA PRO A 135 -7.32 -0.90 -12.49
C PRO A 135 -6.11 -1.33 -11.64
N LEU A 136 -6.31 -1.56 -10.34
CA LEU A 136 -5.30 -2.04 -9.41
C LEU A 136 -5.30 -3.57 -9.41
N ARG A 137 -4.10 -4.16 -9.44
CA ARG A 137 -3.94 -5.60 -9.20
C ARG A 137 -4.31 -5.89 -7.74
N LEU A 138 -5.09 -6.94 -7.51
CA LEU A 138 -5.43 -7.41 -6.17
C LEU A 138 -4.76 -8.74 -5.88
N PHE A 139 -4.37 -8.93 -4.64
CA PHE A 139 -3.76 -10.16 -4.15
C PHE A 139 -4.00 -10.30 -2.65
N CYS A 140 -3.75 -11.47 -2.07
CA CYS A 140 -3.74 -11.61 -0.62
C CYS A 140 -2.35 -11.91 -0.07
N SER A 141 -2.13 -11.51 1.19
CA SER A 141 -0.90 -11.73 1.92
C SER A 141 -1.19 -12.17 3.34
N GLN A 142 -0.57 -13.27 3.77
CA GLN A 142 -0.52 -13.73 5.14
C GLN A 142 0.90 -13.53 5.66
N SER A 143 1.09 -12.62 6.61
CA SER A 143 2.38 -12.46 7.29
C SER A 143 2.60 -13.59 8.29
N LEU A 144 3.71 -14.33 8.16
CA LEU A 144 4.07 -15.40 9.10
C LEU A 144 4.96 -14.91 10.24
N THR A 145 5.58 -13.74 10.08
CA THR A 145 6.52 -13.15 11.04
C THR A 145 6.24 -11.65 11.25
N PRO A 146 5.00 -11.24 11.56
CA PRO A 146 4.65 -9.83 11.65
C PRO A 146 5.45 -9.06 12.71
N GLN A 147 5.88 -9.75 13.78
CA GLN A 147 6.65 -9.16 14.89
C GLN A 147 8.01 -8.56 14.47
N HIS A 148 8.54 -8.93 13.31
CA HIS A 148 9.82 -8.40 12.82
C HIS A 148 9.67 -7.08 12.04
N VAL A 149 8.45 -6.71 11.62
CA VAL A 149 8.20 -5.49 10.83
C VAL A 149 7.25 -4.52 11.54
N TRP A 150 6.24 -5.02 12.26
CA TRP A 150 5.36 -4.21 13.10
C TRP A 150 5.98 -3.99 14.48
N THR A 151 6.97 -3.09 14.53
CA THR A 151 7.63 -2.68 15.77
C THR A 151 7.24 -1.24 16.14
N PRO A 152 7.16 -0.87 17.43
CA PRO A 152 6.75 0.47 17.83
C PRO A 152 7.55 1.62 17.16
N PRO A 153 8.89 1.53 16.99
CA PRO A 153 9.63 2.58 16.29
C PRO A 153 9.26 2.71 14.80
N MET A 154 8.84 1.63 14.15
CA MET A 154 8.49 1.66 12.72
C MET A 154 7.11 2.28 12.46
N MET A 155 6.22 2.27 13.45
CA MET A 155 4.87 2.85 13.37
C MET A 155 4.78 4.27 13.94
N ALA A 156 5.86 4.77 14.55
CA ALA A 156 5.89 6.09 15.18
C ALA A 156 6.25 7.18 14.17
N HIS A 157 5.30 7.58 13.32
CA HIS A 157 5.52 8.61 12.30
C HIS A 157 5.42 10.04 12.85
N PRO A 158 6.40 10.92 12.55
CA PRO A 158 6.30 12.36 12.85
C PRO A 158 5.04 13.06 12.34
N ASN A 159 4.50 12.64 11.19
CA ASN A 159 3.22 13.17 10.66
C ASN A 159 1.98 12.56 11.33
N THR A 160 2.16 11.68 12.31
CA THR A 160 1.13 11.00 13.10
C THR A 160 0.17 10.07 12.34
N ALA A 161 0.43 9.80 11.06
CA ALA A 161 -0.30 8.77 10.33
C ALA A 161 -0.14 7.41 11.03
N HIS A 162 -1.22 6.61 11.05
CA HIS A 162 -1.22 5.34 11.79
C HIS A 162 -2.07 4.23 11.19
N THR A 163 -2.81 4.48 10.10
CA THR A 163 -3.44 3.43 9.29
C THR A 163 -3.88 3.98 7.93
N ILE A 164 -3.98 3.09 6.94
CA ILE A 164 -4.68 3.34 5.70
C ILE A 164 -6.16 3.03 5.94
N GLN A 165 -6.98 4.08 5.94
CA GLN A 165 -8.42 3.95 6.08
C GLN A 165 -9.06 3.40 4.80
N ARG A 166 -8.55 3.83 3.64
CA ARG A 166 -9.18 3.55 2.34
C ARG A 166 -8.21 3.75 1.19
N ILE A 167 -8.39 2.98 0.12
CA ILE A 167 -7.78 3.23 -1.18
C ILE A 167 -8.90 3.54 -2.18
N GLY A 168 -8.83 4.71 -2.81
CA GLY A 168 -9.79 5.16 -3.79
C GLY A 168 -9.19 5.21 -5.19
N VAL A 169 -9.96 4.76 -6.18
CA VAL A 169 -9.63 4.88 -7.60
C VAL A 169 -10.49 5.97 -8.20
N VAL A 170 -9.89 7.03 -8.71
CA VAL A 170 -10.60 8.11 -9.39
C VAL A 170 -11.05 7.62 -10.76
N THR A 171 -12.35 7.47 -10.93
CA THR A 171 -12.98 6.92 -12.14
C THR A 171 -14.35 7.56 -12.32
N ASP A 172 -14.95 7.49 -13.51
CA ASP A 172 -16.22 8.12 -13.91
C ASP A 172 -17.50 7.69 -13.14
N GLY A 173 -17.43 7.51 -11.82
CA GLY A 173 -18.52 7.12 -10.93
C GLY A 173 -18.90 5.64 -11.00
N LYS A 174 -18.24 4.84 -11.85
CA LYS A 174 -18.51 3.40 -11.96
C LYS A 174 -17.94 2.66 -10.76
N ASP A 175 -18.82 1.91 -10.09
CA ASP A 175 -18.43 0.98 -9.04
C ASP A 175 -17.36 -0.01 -9.53
N LEU A 176 -16.41 -0.35 -8.66
CA LEU A 176 -15.29 -1.24 -9.00
C LEU A 176 -15.71 -2.72 -9.06
N GLY A 177 -16.89 -3.09 -8.57
CA GLY A 177 -17.38 -4.47 -8.46
C GLY A 177 -16.65 -5.29 -7.39
N LEU A 178 -15.91 -4.64 -6.50
CA LEU A 178 -15.09 -5.32 -5.49
C LEU A 178 -15.91 -5.76 -4.28
N SER A 179 -16.95 -5.01 -3.92
CA SER A 179 -17.79 -5.32 -2.75
C SER A 179 -18.61 -6.61 -2.94
N GLU A 180 -18.96 -6.95 -4.17
CA GLU A 180 -19.63 -8.22 -4.52
C GLU A 180 -18.77 -9.45 -4.21
N VAL A 181 -17.44 -9.29 -4.25
CA VAL A 181 -16.46 -10.37 -4.03
C VAL A 181 -15.91 -10.30 -2.60
N PHE A 182 -15.37 -9.16 -2.23
CA PHE A 182 -14.56 -8.97 -1.02
C PHE A 182 -15.35 -8.35 0.14
N GLY A 183 -16.60 -7.94 -0.07
CA GLY A 183 -17.40 -7.25 0.96
C GLY A 183 -16.89 -5.83 1.23
N ASP A 184 -16.90 -5.42 2.50
CA ASP A 184 -16.67 -4.03 2.92
C ASP A 184 -15.19 -3.63 3.04
N ILE A 185 -14.28 -4.31 2.34
CA ILE A 185 -12.88 -3.88 2.28
C ILE A 185 -12.83 -2.52 1.58
N PRO A 186 -12.20 -1.48 2.16
CA PRO A 186 -12.34 -0.09 1.73
C PRO A 186 -11.49 0.24 0.49
N ILE A 187 -11.78 -0.42 -0.63
CA ILE A 187 -11.25 -0.13 -1.96
C ILE A 187 -12.42 0.32 -2.84
N VAL A 188 -12.48 1.61 -3.16
CA VAL A 188 -13.70 2.23 -3.71
C VAL A 188 -13.43 3.04 -4.97
N ALA A 189 -14.46 3.24 -5.78
CA ALA A 189 -14.47 4.26 -6.82
C ALA A 189 -14.64 5.66 -6.19
N LEU A 190 -13.96 6.65 -6.75
CA LEU A 190 -14.03 8.06 -6.38
C LEU A 190 -14.51 8.90 -7.55
N ASP A 191 -15.36 9.89 -7.27
CA ASP A 191 -15.89 10.81 -8.27
C ASP A 191 -14.78 11.77 -8.74
N PRO A 192 -14.49 11.87 -10.05
CA PRO A 192 -13.45 12.75 -10.57
C PRO A 192 -13.72 14.23 -10.32
N ASP A 193 -14.97 14.64 -10.08
CA ASP A 193 -15.30 16.05 -9.81
C ASP A 193 -14.74 16.53 -8.45
N ASP A 194 -14.43 15.61 -7.54
CA ASP A 194 -13.81 15.90 -6.23
C ASP A 194 -12.27 16.00 -6.30
N TYR A 195 -11.68 15.67 -7.45
CA TYR A 195 -10.23 15.53 -7.62
C TYR A 195 -9.72 16.23 -8.89
N THR A 196 -8.39 16.29 -9.04
CA THR A 196 -7.75 16.80 -10.24
C THR A 196 -7.45 15.68 -11.23
N ALA A 197 -7.21 16.01 -12.50
CA ALA A 197 -6.86 15.01 -13.52
C ALA A 197 -5.53 14.26 -13.24
N ALA A 198 -4.70 14.75 -12.32
CA ALA A 198 -3.48 14.08 -11.88
C ALA A 198 -3.77 12.99 -10.81
N ASP A 199 -4.86 13.12 -10.08
CA ASP A 199 -5.26 12.20 -9.02
C ASP A 199 -5.89 10.95 -9.65
N ARG A 200 -5.12 9.86 -9.73
CA ARG A 200 -5.61 8.57 -10.25
C ARG A 200 -5.99 7.61 -9.14
N VAL A 201 -5.15 7.58 -8.10
CA VAL A 201 -5.34 6.74 -6.93
C VAL A 201 -5.07 7.59 -5.70
N VAL A 202 -5.99 7.51 -4.76
CA VAL A 202 -6.01 8.28 -3.52
C VAL A 202 -5.87 7.32 -2.36
N VAL A 203 -4.87 7.51 -1.52
CA VAL A 203 -4.69 6.78 -0.27
C VAL A 203 -5.12 7.69 0.86
N THR A 204 -6.23 7.35 1.52
CA THR A 204 -6.70 8.08 2.70
C THR A 204 -6.06 7.45 3.94
N LEU A 205 -5.25 8.24 4.63
CA LEU A 205 -4.55 7.89 5.86
C LEU A 205 -5.24 8.56 7.05
N THR A 206 -5.47 7.81 8.11
CA THR A 206 -5.89 8.41 9.37
C THR A 206 -4.65 8.87 10.14
N VAL A 207 -4.69 10.11 10.64
CA VAL A 207 -3.65 10.71 11.48
C VAL A 207 -4.16 10.95 12.89
N ARG A 208 -3.26 10.96 13.87
CA ARG A 208 -3.63 11.23 15.28
C ARG A 208 -3.79 12.72 15.57
N ASP A 209 -3.06 13.56 14.84
CA ASP A 209 -3.09 15.03 14.97
C ASP A 209 -2.88 15.67 13.58
N ILE A 210 -3.95 16.20 13.01
CA ILE A 210 -3.93 16.80 11.66
C ILE A 210 -3.17 18.13 11.66
N ALA A 211 -3.21 18.87 12.77
CA ALA A 211 -2.49 20.14 12.89
C ALA A 211 -0.98 19.89 12.88
N GLN A 212 -0.52 18.92 13.67
CA GLN A 212 0.88 18.49 13.67
C GLN A 212 1.32 17.97 12.29
N ALA A 213 0.50 17.14 11.65
CA ALA A 213 0.79 16.63 10.32
C ALA A 213 0.95 17.77 9.30
N LYS A 214 0.03 18.74 9.33
CA LYS A 214 0.04 19.91 8.46
C LYS A 214 1.27 20.78 8.70
N ASP A 215 1.57 21.12 9.95
CA ASP A 215 2.71 21.96 10.31
C ASP A 215 4.02 21.32 9.84
N LEU A 216 4.19 20.01 10.04
CA LEU A 216 5.36 19.26 9.54
C LEU A 216 5.52 19.34 8.03
N LEU A 217 4.42 19.18 7.28
CA LEU A 217 4.45 19.20 5.82
C LEU A 217 4.79 20.60 5.30
N LEU A 218 4.23 21.65 5.90
CA LEU A 218 4.55 23.03 5.55
C LEU A 218 6.01 23.39 5.87
N ASP A 219 6.50 22.99 7.05
CA ASP A 219 7.91 23.18 7.44
C ASP A 219 8.87 22.44 6.50
N SER A 220 8.45 21.29 5.98
CA SER A 220 9.18 20.50 4.98
C SER A 220 8.97 21.00 3.54
N GLN A 221 8.30 22.14 3.36
CA GLN A 221 8.00 22.78 2.06
C GLN A 221 7.21 21.88 1.10
N VAL A 222 6.43 20.95 1.63
CA VAL A 222 5.57 20.06 0.85
C VAL A 222 4.34 20.85 0.39
N ARG A 223 4.01 20.76 -0.91
CA ARG A 223 2.76 21.32 -1.43
C ARG A 223 1.58 20.51 -0.88
N LEU A 224 0.54 21.20 -0.44
CA LEU A 224 -0.70 20.60 0.02
C LEU A 224 -1.89 21.50 -0.27
N ARG A 225 -3.09 20.91 -0.30
CA ARG A 225 -4.36 21.63 -0.25
C ARG A 225 -5.13 21.22 1.00
N GLU A 226 -5.84 22.16 1.60
CA GLU A 226 -6.76 21.87 2.70
C GLU A 226 -8.12 21.44 2.16
N THR A 227 -8.81 20.60 2.91
CA THR A 227 -10.19 20.19 2.66
C THR A 227 -11.00 20.35 3.93
N ASP A 228 -12.32 20.21 3.84
CA ASP A 228 -13.20 20.29 5.00
C ASP A 228 -12.88 19.24 6.08
N ASN A 229 -12.23 18.13 5.69
CA ASN A 229 -11.98 16.97 6.56
C ASN A 229 -10.48 16.67 6.77
N GLY A 230 -9.57 17.50 6.26
CA GLY A 230 -8.13 17.25 6.41
C GLY A 230 -7.25 17.99 5.41
N ILE A 231 -6.19 17.33 4.97
CA ILE A 231 -5.22 17.86 4.00
C ILE A 231 -4.93 16.84 2.91
N VAL A 232 -4.65 17.31 1.70
CA VAL A 232 -4.27 16.47 0.57
C VAL A 232 -2.88 16.85 0.08
N VAL A 233 -2.00 15.87 0.04
CA VAL A 233 -0.69 15.93 -0.59
C VAL A 233 -0.84 15.42 -2.03
N PRO A 234 -0.48 16.24 -3.03
CA PRO A 234 -0.71 15.90 -4.43
C PRO A 234 0.29 14.83 -4.91
N PRO A 235 -0.01 14.10 -5.99
CA PRO A 235 0.77 12.96 -6.44
C PRO A 235 2.23 13.28 -6.78
N GLU A 236 2.54 14.52 -7.16
CA GLU A 236 3.91 14.96 -7.44
C GLU A 236 4.82 14.96 -6.19
N GLU A 237 4.25 15.05 -4.99
CA GLU A 237 5.00 15.00 -3.73
C GLU A 237 5.16 13.57 -3.19
N ALA A 238 4.29 12.65 -3.62
CA ALA A 238 4.13 11.31 -3.04
C ALA A 238 4.24 10.18 -4.08
N CYS A 239 5.15 10.35 -5.05
CA CYS A 239 5.52 9.33 -6.03
C CYS A 239 4.35 8.82 -6.91
N GLY A 240 3.49 9.73 -7.35
CA GLY A 240 2.35 9.41 -8.22
C GLY A 240 1.09 8.97 -7.47
N VAL A 241 1.06 9.15 -6.14
CA VAL A 241 -0.08 8.80 -5.28
C VAL A 241 -0.60 10.04 -4.58
N THR A 242 -1.90 10.29 -4.65
CA THR A 242 -2.53 11.35 -3.87
C THR A 242 -2.71 10.85 -2.43
N LEU A 243 -2.16 11.55 -1.44
CA LEU A 243 -2.37 11.18 -0.03
C LEU A 243 -3.36 12.14 0.61
N GLU A 244 -4.44 11.61 1.17
CA GLU A 244 -5.36 12.37 2.01
C GLU A 244 -5.10 12.03 3.47
N LEU A 245 -4.85 13.02 4.31
CA LEU A 245 -4.66 12.83 5.74
C LEU A 245 -5.89 13.40 6.46
N THR A 246 -6.53 12.58 7.30
CA THR A 246 -7.74 12.92 8.07
C THR A 246 -7.62 12.47 9.52
N GLU A 247 -8.18 13.23 10.45
CA GLU A 247 -8.29 12.82 11.87
C GLU A 247 -9.48 11.88 12.14
N ARG A 248 -10.49 11.89 11.25
CA ARG A 248 -11.72 11.11 11.44
C ARG A 248 -11.74 9.92 10.48
N PRO A 249 -12.10 8.72 10.98
CA PRO A 249 -12.45 7.59 10.13
C PRO A 249 -13.81 7.79 9.43
#